data_AF-A0A098B3A9-F1
#
_entry.id   AF-A0A098B3A9-F1
#
_cell.length_a   1.000
_cell.length_b   1.000
_cell.length_c   1.000
_cell.angle_alpha   90.00
_cell.angle_beta   90.00
_cell.angle_gamma   90.00
#
_symmetry.space_group_name_H-M   'P 1'
#
loop_
_entity.id
_entity.type
_entity.pdbx_description
1 polymer ?
#
loop_
_entity_poly.entity_id
_entity_poly.type
_entity_poly.pdbx_seq_one_letter_code
_entity_poly.pdbx_strand_id
1 'polypeptide(L)'
;MYTFERDKMRFPISDGELERRWALVRAAMKAENVDILVMQNDHQYRSGMVRYFTDIGSLSNPVTVVFPYDDEMTLIVRFAMKSVIS
;
A
#
# COMPACT_ATOMS: atom_id res chain seq x y z
N MET A 1 -20.38 -18.24 -22.77
CA MET A 1 -18.95 -18.33 -22.43
C MET A 1 -18.42 -16.91 -22.34
N TYR A 2 -18.09 -16.42 -21.15
CA TYR A 2 -17.58 -15.05 -20.96
C TYR A 2 -16.09 -15.03 -21.35
N THR A 3 -15.74 -14.29 -22.40
CA THR A 3 -14.35 -14.00 -22.76
C THR A 3 -13.84 -12.91 -21.81
N PHE A 4 -12.99 -13.30 -20.86
CA PHE A 4 -12.24 -12.33 -20.07
C PHE A 4 -11.16 -11.71 -20.97
N GLU A 5 -11.36 -10.45 -21.38
CA GLU A 5 -10.31 -9.68 -22.05
C GLU A 5 -9.13 -9.53 -21.07
N ARG A 6 -7.94 -10.00 -21.46
CA ARG A 6 -6.71 -9.92 -20.64
C ARG A 6 -6.45 -8.51 -20.08
N ASP A 7 -6.89 -7.49 -20.81
CA ASP A 7 -6.70 -6.08 -20.49
C ASP A 7 -7.49 -5.58 -19.26
N LYS A 8 -8.41 -6.41 -18.72
CA LYS A 8 -9.21 -6.06 -17.52
C LYS A 8 -8.76 -6.80 -16.27
N MET A 9 -7.70 -7.62 -16.35
CA MET A 9 -7.22 -8.44 -15.24
C MET A 9 -6.25 -7.63 -14.37
N ARG A 10 -6.60 -7.40 -13.10
CA ARG A 10 -5.71 -6.77 -12.12
C ARG A 10 -4.76 -7.83 -11.59
N PHE A 11 -3.49 -7.77 -12.00
CA PHE A 11 -2.45 -8.62 -11.43
C PHE A 11 -1.94 -8.04 -10.11
N PRO A 12 -1.64 -8.90 -9.12
CA PRO A 12 -0.86 -8.50 -7.96
C PRO A 12 0.46 -7.89 -8.40
N ILE A 13 0.92 -6.89 -7.66
CA ILE A 13 2.30 -6.41 -7.82
C ILE A 13 3.20 -7.49 -7.25
N SER A 14 4.23 -7.90 -8.00
CA SER A 14 5.17 -8.91 -7.52
C SER A 14 6.01 -8.38 -6.37
N ASP A 15 6.42 -9.28 -5.47
CA ASP A 15 7.31 -8.94 -4.35
C ASP A 15 8.59 -8.26 -4.85
N GLY A 16 9.19 -8.75 -5.94
CA GLY A 16 10.38 -8.15 -6.54
C GLY A 16 10.18 -6.71 -7.03
N GLU A 17 8.98 -6.35 -7.50
CA GLU A 17 8.68 -4.96 -7.88
C GLU A 17 8.46 -4.08 -6.64
N LEU A 18 7.85 -4.62 -5.57
CA LEU A 18 7.74 -3.90 -4.30
C LEU A 18 9.12 -3.59 -3.71
N GLU A 19 10.00 -4.59 -3.64
CA GLU A 19 11.37 -4.45 -3.16
C GLU A 19 12.16 -3.42 -3.99
N ARG A 20 12.04 -3.47 -5.32
CA ARG A 20 12.68 -2.49 -6.21
C ARG A 20 12.22 -1.06 -5.90
N ARG A 21 10.93 -0.85 -5.64
CA ARG A 21 10.38 0.47 -5.28
C ARG A 21 10.89 0.92 -3.92
N TRP A 22 10.84 0.05 -2.92
CA TRP A 22 11.31 0.36 -1.57
C TRP A 22 12.79 0.74 -1.58
N ALA A 23 13.64 0.04 -2.35
CA ALA A 23 15.05 0.40 -2.50
C ALA A 23 15.25 1.81 -3.07
N LEU A 24 14.50 2.18 -4.12
CA LEU A 24 14.56 3.52 -4.71
C LEU A 24 14.05 4.60 -3.75
N VAL A 25 12.97 4.31 -3.01
CA VAL A 25 12.42 5.21 -2.01
C VAL A 25 13.43 5.42 -0.88
N ARG A 26 14.03 4.36 -0.33
CA ARG A 26 15.06 4.48 0.72
C ARG A 26 16.27 5.28 0.22
N ALA A 27 16.68 5.12 -1.04
CA ALA A 27 17.74 5.93 -1.63
C ALA A 27 17.39 7.43 -1.67
N ALA A 28 16.14 7.77 -2.04
CA ALA A 28 15.65 9.14 -2.01
C ALA A 28 15.52 9.69 -0.58
N MET A 29 14.99 8.90 0.36
CA MET A 29 14.91 9.25 1.78
C MET A 29 16.29 9.59 2.35
N LYS A 30 17.31 8.79 2.02
CA LYS A 30 18.70 9.05 2.42
C LYS A 30 19.22 10.38 1.85
N ALA A 31 18.94 10.65 0.57
CA ALA A 31 19.39 11.87 -0.09
C ALA A 31 18.75 13.13 0.51
N GLU A 32 17.49 13.02 0.94
CA GLU A 32 16.70 14.11 1.52
C GLU A 32 16.76 14.18 3.06
N ASN A 33 17.53 13.29 3.70
CA ASN A 33 17.61 13.16 5.16
C ASN A 33 16.22 12.99 5.83
N VAL A 34 15.43 12.07 5.30
CA VAL A 34 14.08 11.72 5.79
C VAL A 34 14.13 10.35 6.48
N ASP A 35 13.79 10.31 7.77
CA ASP A 35 13.82 9.07 8.54
C ASP A 35 12.54 8.23 8.38
N ILE A 36 11.39 8.87 8.20
CA ILE A 36 10.08 8.19 8.15
C ILE A 36 9.17 8.86 7.10
N LEU A 37 8.58 8.03 6.25
CA LEU A 37 7.45 8.44 5.40
C LEU A 37 6.13 7.98 6.02
N VAL A 38 5.17 8.90 6.11
CA VAL A 38 3.78 8.60 6.54
C VAL A 38 2.84 8.91 5.39
N MET A 39 2.13 7.88 4.93
CA MET A 39 1.23 7.97 3.78
C MET A 39 -0.19 7.62 4.22
N GLN A 40 -1.13 8.52 3.97
CA GLN A 40 -2.54 8.31 4.26
C GLN A 40 -3.31 8.20 2.94
N ASN A 41 -4.20 7.21 2.86
CA ASN A 41 -5.22 7.17 1.83
C ASN A 41 -6.46 7.91 2.36
N ASP A 42 -6.61 9.19 2.00
CA ASP A 42 -7.88 9.89 2.14
C ASP A 42 -8.79 9.52 0.95
N HIS A 43 -10.10 9.56 1.17
CA HIS A 43 -11.10 9.03 0.25
C HIS A 43 -11.10 9.66 -1.16
N GLN A 44 -10.40 10.78 -1.38
CA GLN A 44 -10.39 11.48 -2.66
C GLN A 44 -9.39 10.89 -3.67
N TYR A 45 -8.32 10.25 -3.20
CA TYR A 45 -7.27 9.68 -4.06
C TYR A 45 -7.09 8.18 -3.83
N ARG A 46 -8.11 7.42 -4.26
CA ARG A 46 -8.20 5.95 -4.13
C ARG A 46 -6.85 5.24 -4.25
N SER A 47 -6.29 4.87 -3.09
CA SER A 47 -5.16 3.94 -2.88
C SER A 47 -3.81 4.25 -3.52
N GLY A 48 -3.57 5.44 -4.08
CA GLY A 48 -2.35 5.74 -4.86
C GLY A 48 -1.04 5.30 -4.18
N MET A 49 -0.69 5.94 -3.06
CA MET A 49 0.55 5.63 -2.33
C MET A 49 0.44 4.32 -1.54
N VAL A 50 -0.71 4.01 -0.96
CA VAL A 50 -0.89 2.76 -0.19
C VAL A 50 -0.66 1.54 -1.07
N ARG A 51 -1.27 1.50 -2.27
CA ARG A 51 -1.07 0.41 -3.22
C ARG A 51 0.34 0.40 -3.78
N TYR A 52 0.95 1.57 -4.00
CA TYR A 52 2.32 1.64 -4.49
C TYR A 52 3.31 0.91 -3.55
N PHE A 53 3.09 1.02 -2.24
CA PHE A 53 3.96 0.42 -1.21
C PHE A 53 3.55 -0.98 -0.77
N THR A 54 2.27 -1.36 -0.85
CA THR A 54 1.77 -2.57 -0.18
C THR A 54 0.99 -3.52 -1.08
N ASP A 55 0.72 -3.12 -2.33
CA ASP A 55 -0.28 -3.73 -3.23
C ASP A 55 -1.71 -3.83 -2.65
N ILE A 56 -1.96 -3.29 -1.47
CA ILE A 56 -3.31 -3.23 -0.90
C ILE A 56 -4.15 -2.28 -1.75
N GLY A 57 -5.19 -2.85 -2.36
CA GLY A 57 -6.19 -2.11 -3.12
C GLY A 57 -6.98 -1.11 -2.28
N SER A 58 -7.98 -0.46 -2.89
CA SER A 58 -8.82 0.50 -2.18
C SER A 58 -9.64 -0.19 -1.09
N LEU A 59 -9.26 0.01 0.17
CA LEU A 59 -10.08 -0.31 1.32
C LEU A 59 -11.09 0.81 1.57
N SER A 60 -12.24 0.48 2.17
CA SER A 60 -13.28 1.45 2.53
C SER A 60 -12.93 2.26 3.76
N ASN A 61 -11.98 1.78 4.57
CA ASN A 61 -11.51 2.45 5.78
C ASN A 61 -10.18 3.13 5.50
N PRO A 62 -9.85 4.22 6.22
CA PRO A 62 -8.53 4.83 6.16
C PRO A 62 -7.42 3.81 6.43
N VAL A 63 -6.40 3.86 5.60
CA VAL A 63 -5.16 3.09 5.74
C VAL A 63 -4.03 4.08 5.84
N THR A 64 -3.19 3.91 6.86
CA THR A 64 -1.94 4.65 7.00
C THR A 64 -0.78 3.67 6.86
N VAL A 65 0.17 4.00 6.00
CA VAL A 65 1.46 3.31 5.90
C VAL A 65 2.51 4.17 6.58
N VAL A 66 3.25 3.57 7.49
CA VAL A 66 4.45 4.13 8.12
C VAL A 66 5.64 3.36 7.56
N PHE A 67 6.53 4.04 6.85
CA PHE A 67 7.69 3.45 6.19
C PHE A 67 8.97 4.09 6.72
N PRO A 68 9.64 3.48 7.72
CA PRO A 68 10.92 3.95 8.26
C PRO A 68 12.06 3.71 7.26
N TYR A 69 13.14 4.50 7.33
CA TYR A 69 14.30 4.40 6.45
C TYR A 69 15.11 3.11 6.62
N ASP A 70 15.17 2.53 7.82
CA ASP A 70 16.01 1.37 8.17
C ASP A 70 15.25 0.37 9.08
N ASP A 71 13.95 0.20 8.84
CA ASP A 71 13.13 -0.74 9.60
C ASP A 71 11.96 -1.27 8.75
N GLU A 72 11.21 -2.20 9.31
CA GLU A 72 10.01 -2.78 8.74
C GLU A 72 8.89 -1.75 8.58
N MET A 73 8.15 -1.90 7.49
CA MET A 73 6.97 -1.08 7.20
C MET A 73 5.81 -1.47 8.14
N THR A 74 5.13 -0.49 8.70
CA THR A 74 3.94 -0.69 9.53
C THR A 74 2.68 -0.19 8.83
N LEU A 75 1.62 -0.99 8.89
CA LEU A 75 0.28 -0.66 8.39
C LEU A 75 -0.66 -0.41 9.57
N ILE A 76 -1.24 0.79 9.63
CA ILE A 76 -2.30 1.12 10.57
C ILE A 76 -3.62 1.10 9.81
N VAL A 77 -4.48 0.15 10.17
CA VAL A 77 -5.75 -0.12 9.49
C VAL A 77 -6.87 -0.29 10.51
N ARG A 78 -8.01 0.33 10.23
CA ARG A 78 -9.24 0.03 10.98
C ARG A 78 -9.94 -1.17 10.36
N PHE A 79 -10.12 -2.23 11.14
CA PHE A 79 -11.03 -3.32 10.83
C PHE A 79 -12.32 -3.17 11.65
N ALA A 80 -13.47 -3.40 11.00
CA ALA A 80 -14.73 -3.59 11.71
C ALA A 80 -14.95 -5.09 11.88
N MET A 81 -14.90 -5.58 13.11
CA MET A 81 -15.37 -6.92 13.43
C MET A 81 -16.89 -6.90 13.47
N LYS A 82 -17.56 -7.70 12.63
CA LYS A 82 -18.98 -8.00 12.84
C LYS A 82 -19.08 -8.93 14.05
N SER A 83 -19.76 -8.48 15.10
CA SER A 83 -20.15 -9.34 16.20
C SER A 83 -21.07 -10.42 15.66
N VAL A 84 -20.66 -11.69 15.76
CA VAL A 84 -21.52 -12.84 15.57
C VAL A 84 -21.95 -13.27 16.97
N ILE A 85 -22.96 -12.58 17.49
CA ILE A 85 -23.77 -13.10 18.59
C ILE A 85 -25.18 -13.10 18.03
N SER A 86 -25.63 -14.30 17.65
CA SER A 86 -27.02 -14.61 17.30
C SER A 86 -27.85 -14.86 18.54
#